data_AF-A0AAW1ZPL9-F1
#
_entry.id   AF-A0AAW1ZPL9-F1
#
_cell.length_a   1.000
_cell.length_b   1.000
_cell.length_c   1.000
_cell.angle_alpha   90.00
_cell.angle_beta   90.00
_cell.angle_gamma   90.00
#
_symmetry.space_group_name_H-M   'P 1'
#
loop_
_entity.id
_entity.type
_entity.pdbx_description
1 polymer ?
#
loop_
_entity_poly.entity_id
_entity_poly.type
_entity_poly.pdbx_seq_one_letter_code
_entity_poly.pdbx_strand_id
1 'polypeptide(L)'
;MSDALEKTSEVVCDNNNISDDQTIQLNPGNGACTYHVGSGTDEVSHLLSTPQVTENNGEQHIVDVDDVSNGSSTETSKWRRELRSLKTELNQVVVWKLRLWVVILLIFLVITLVIGISVIVCAVIDDDDGDENYDKSSFVVERFFRGNFTLDNSSTSYSLDQETLLEQLEQKLTGVYSSSPALERYFSIATINHLQDTTAQFKIKFMMPSEHEELVRYTLSLKMVKNVLVQHLYDQDTGDPLYIIPTSLSMELG
;
A
#
# COMPACT_ATOMS: atom_id res chain seq x y z
N MET A 1 74.98 15.81 32.05
CA MET A 1 75.77 17.05 31.93
C MET A 1 75.13 17.84 30.82
N SER A 2 74.83 19.11 31.09
CA SER A 2 73.88 19.96 30.34
C SER A 2 72.42 19.58 30.55
N ASP A 3 71.65 20.56 31.03
CA ASP A 3 70.25 20.48 31.46
C ASP A 3 69.40 21.51 30.68
N ALA A 4 68.14 21.17 30.39
CA ALA A 4 67.00 22.04 30.08
C ALA A 4 65.79 21.11 29.89
N LEU A 5 64.70 21.08 30.67
CA LEU A 5 63.92 22.08 31.41
C LEU A 5 62.95 22.90 30.55
N GLU A 6 61.65 22.77 30.91
CA GLU A 6 60.51 23.66 30.61
C GLU A 6 59.94 23.69 29.15
N LYS A 7 58.65 23.97 28.93
CA LYS A 7 57.52 24.27 29.86
C LYS A 7 56.18 23.77 29.26
N THR A 8 55.21 23.40 30.10
CA THR A 8 53.80 23.24 29.69
C THR A 8 53.06 24.57 29.77
N SER A 9 52.12 24.83 28.86
CA SER A 9 51.06 25.82 29.06
C SER A 9 49.82 25.45 28.25
N GLU A 10 48.68 25.36 28.93
CA GLU A 10 47.37 25.43 28.30
C GLU A 10 47.15 26.85 27.76
N VAL A 11 46.34 26.98 26.70
CA VAL A 11 45.71 28.26 26.34
C VAL A 11 44.21 28.02 26.28
N VAL A 12 43.54 28.33 27.38
CA VAL A 12 42.08 28.49 27.42
C VAL A 12 41.72 29.77 26.69
N CYS A 13 40.74 29.70 25.78
CA CYS A 13 40.16 30.86 25.12
C CYS A 13 38.64 30.90 25.33
N ASP A 14 38.22 31.17 26.57
CA ASP A 14 36.87 31.62 26.84
C ASP A 14 36.70 33.06 26.33
N ASN A 15 35.72 33.30 25.45
CA ASN A 15 34.72 34.34 25.66
C ASN A 15 33.60 34.37 24.60
N ASN A 16 32.37 34.31 25.10
CA ASN A 16 31.19 35.04 24.64
C ASN A 16 30.92 35.21 23.13
N ASN A 17 29.88 34.52 22.67
CA ASN A 17 28.72 35.28 22.19
C ASN A 17 27.49 34.93 23.04
N ILE A 18 26.91 35.92 23.72
CA ILE A 18 25.64 35.79 24.46
C ILE A 18 24.58 36.56 23.67
N SER A 19 23.53 35.87 23.23
CA SER A 19 22.15 36.24 23.53
C SER A 19 21.19 35.10 23.17
N ASP A 20 20.45 34.66 24.19
CA ASP A 20 19.02 34.36 24.14
C ASP A 20 18.51 33.27 23.18
N ASP A 21 18.48 32.06 23.75
CA ASP A 21 17.33 31.15 23.78
C ASP A 21 16.13 31.52 22.90
N GLN A 22 15.81 30.61 21.97
CA GLN A 22 14.41 30.26 21.79
C GLN A 22 14.23 28.76 21.57
N THR A 23 13.54 28.12 22.50
CA THR A 23 13.32 26.68 22.55
C THR A 23 12.44 26.25 21.37
N ILE A 24 12.99 25.50 20.39
CA ILE A 24 12.21 25.00 19.24
C ILE A 24 11.26 23.89 19.72
N GLN A 25 10.03 24.29 20.00
CA GLN A 25 8.92 23.41 20.31
C GLN A 25 8.46 22.67 19.05
N LEU A 26 8.27 21.35 19.15
CA LEU A 26 7.69 20.54 18.06
C LEU A 26 6.25 21.00 17.81
N ASN A 27 5.93 21.40 16.58
CA ASN A 27 4.58 21.82 16.20
C ASN A 27 4.11 21.06 14.94
N PRO A 28 2.96 20.35 14.96
CA PRO A 28 2.48 19.57 13.83
C PRO A 28 1.95 20.44 12.68
N GLY A 29 1.79 19.84 11.49
CA GLY A 29 1.47 20.54 10.25
C GLY A 29 0.14 21.31 10.26
N ASN A 30 0.18 22.56 9.81
CA ASN A 30 -0.95 23.48 9.81
C ASN A 30 -1.77 23.40 8.50
N GLY A 31 -2.82 22.58 8.47
CA GLY A 31 -3.72 22.43 7.32
C GLY A 31 -4.81 23.50 7.27
N ALA A 32 -4.52 24.65 6.67
CA ALA A 32 -5.47 25.77 6.58
C ALA A 32 -6.42 25.66 5.38
N CYS A 33 -7.68 25.29 5.61
CA CYS A 33 -8.76 25.38 4.62
C CYS A 33 -9.42 26.76 4.64
N THR A 34 -9.54 27.41 3.47
CA THR A 34 -10.01 28.80 3.37
C THR A 34 -11.54 28.90 3.44
N TYR A 35 -12.04 29.82 4.27
CA TYR A 35 -13.45 30.22 4.24
C TYR A 35 -13.72 31.19 3.08
N HIS A 36 -14.71 30.91 2.24
CA HIS A 36 -15.29 31.88 1.31
C HIS A 36 -16.66 32.35 1.81
N VAL A 37 -16.85 33.66 1.90
CA VAL A 37 -18.12 34.30 2.29
C VAL A 37 -18.51 35.38 1.28
N GLY A 38 -19.73 35.28 0.77
CA GLY A 38 -20.53 36.30 0.11
C GLY A 38 -22.00 35.85 0.23
N SER A 39 -23.00 36.64 0.63
CA SER A 39 -23.22 38.10 0.53
C SER A 39 -23.26 38.56 -0.94
N GLY A 40 -24.41 38.93 -1.51
CA GLY A 40 -25.80 38.91 -1.01
C GLY A 40 -26.76 39.56 -2.03
N THR A 41 -28.08 39.49 -1.76
CA THR A 41 -29.20 40.20 -2.46
C THR A 41 -29.37 39.93 -3.99
N ASP A 42 -30.45 40.29 -4.72
CA ASP A 42 -31.93 40.41 -4.55
C ASP A 42 -32.54 40.52 -5.99
N GLU A 43 -33.84 40.40 -6.34
CA GLU A 43 -35.11 40.16 -5.62
C GLU A 43 -36.17 39.54 -6.60
N VAL A 44 -37.40 39.27 -6.10
CA VAL A 44 -38.71 39.27 -6.83
C VAL A 44 -39.06 38.20 -7.90
N SER A 45 -40.31 37.74 -7.83
CA SER A 45 -40.99 36.82 -8.76
C SER A 45 -41.56 37.50 -10.02
N HIS A 46 -41.70 36.75 -11.12
CA HIS A 46 -42.63 37.09 -12.21
C HIS A 46 -43.49 35.90 -12.65
N LEU A 47 -44.70 36.19 -13.15
CA LEU A 47 -45.78 35.23 -13.43
C LEU A 47 -46.09 35.09 -14.92
N LEU A 48 -46.76 33.97 -15.25
CA LEU A 48 -47.64 33.73 -16.41
C LEU A 48 -47.03 33.69 -17.82
N SER A 49 -47.25 32.55 -18.49
CA SER A 49 -47.91 32.50 -19.81
C SER A 49 -48.51 31.11 -20.10
N THR A 50 -49.74 31.09 -20.60
CA THR A 50 -50.45 29.94 -21.20
C THR A 50 -51.05 30.44 -22.52
N PRO A 51 -51.18 29.63 -23.59
CA PRO A 51 -52.30 28.68 -23.78
C PRO A 51 -51.80 27.35 -24.44
N GLN A 52 -52.57 26.40 -25.02
CA GLN A 52 -53.99 26.27 -25.38
C GLN A 52 -54.58 24.88 -25.01
N VAL A 53 -55.87 24.90 -24.64
CA VAL A 53 -56.99 24.07 -25.13
C VAL A 53 -56.69 22.84 -26.01
N THR A 54 -57.29 21.69 -25.64
CA THR A 54 -58.05 20.81 -26.56
C THR A 54 -59.11 20.05 -25.73
N GLU A 55 -60.33 19.95 -26.25
CA GLU A 55 -61.47 19.29 -25.61
C GLU A 55 -61.54 17.80 -25.97
N ASN A 56 -62.17 16.98 -25.12
CA ASN A 56 -63.10 15.96 -25.61
C ASN A 56 -64.15 15.61 -24.55
N ASN A 57 -65.37 15.29 -24.99
CA ASN A 57 -66.48 14.86 -24.14
C ASN A 57 -66.59 13.33 -24.12
N GLY A 58 -67.22 12.78 -23.07
CA GLY A 58 -67.30 11.33 -22.83
C GLY A 58 -68.53 10.95 -22.00
N GLU A 59 -69.70 11.37 -22.44
CA GLU A 59 -70.98 11.13 -21.77
C GLU A 59 -71.47 9.69 -21.98
N GLN A 60 -71.72 8.96 -20.88
CA GLN A 60 -72.64 7.82 -20.88
C GLN A 60 -73.49 7.80 -19.61
N HIS A 61 -74.80 7.91 -19.80
CA HIS A 61 -75.84 7.90 -18.77
C HIS A 61 -76.48 6.51 -18.67
N ILE A 62 -76.48 5.91 -17.47
CA ILE A 62 -77.45 4.88 -17.08
C ILE A 62 -77.91 5.19 -15.64
N VAL A 63 -79.23 5.27 -15.45
CA VAL A 63 -79.93 5.44 -14.18
C VAL A 63 -80.99 4.36 -14.10
N ASP A 64 -81.15 3.74 -12.92
CA ASP A 64 -82.34 3.05 -12.36
C ASP A 64 -81.90 1.89 -11.43
N VAL A 65 -82.62 1.54 -10.35
CA VAL A 65 -83.47 2.34 -9.43
C VAL A 65 -83.51 1.58 -8.07
N ASP A 66 -84.11 2.16 -7.02
CA ASP A 66 -84.11 1.62 -5.65
C ASP A 66 -84.74 0.22 -5.45
N ASP A 67 -84.24 -0.51 -4.45
CA ASP A 67 -85.07 -1.33 -3.54
C ASP A 67 -84.47 -1.36 -2.12
N VAL A 68 -85.28 -1.73 -1.12
CA VAL A 68 -85.14 -1.35 0.30
C VAL A 68 -84.93 -2.55 1.25
N SER A 69 -84.26 -2.30 2.39
CA SER A 69 -84.07 -3.21 3.54
C SER A 69 -83.01 -4.32 3.32
N ASN A 70 -82.01 -4.50 4.18
CA ASN A 70 -82.19 -4.87 5.60
C ASN A 70 -80.97 -4.49 6.48
N GLY A 71 -81.14 -4.50 7.81
CA GLY A 71 -80.21 -3.93 8.78
C GLY A 71 -79.01 -4.81 9.19
N SER A 72 -77.88 -4.70 8.48
CA SER A 72 -76.55 -5.11 8.99
C SER A 72 -75.34 -4.47 8.25
N SER A 73 -75.59 -3.55 7.31
CA SER A 73 -74.63 -3.15 6.29
C SER A 73 -73.62 -2.07 6.69
N THR A 74 -73.83 -1.36 7.81
CA THR A 74 -72.96 -0.23 8.23
C THR A 74 -71.57 -0.68 8.66
N GLU A 75 -71.44 -1.73 9.47
CA GLU A 75 -70.12 -2.20 9.91
C GLU A 75 -69.33 -2.87 8.78
N THR A 76 -69.96 -3.77 8.01
CA THR A 76 -69.27 -4.50 6.92
C THR A 76 -68.89 -3.61 5.72
N SER A 77 -69.51 -2.42 5.60
CA SER A 77 -69.09 -1.38 4.67
C SER A 77 -68.02 -0.46 5.27
N LYS A 78 -68.10 -0.12 6.56
CA LYS A 78 -67.04 0.61 7.28
C LYS A 78 -65.72 -0.15 7.27
N TRP A 79 -65.68 -1.42 7.70
CA TRP A 79 -64.48 -2.26 7.64
C TRP A 79 -63.93 -2.39 6.20
N ARG A 80 -64.79 -2.38 5.17
CA ARG A 80 -64.37 -2.34 3.74
C ARG A 80 -63.98 -0.95 3.22
N ARG A 81 -64.09 0.12 4.01
CA ARG A 81 -63.42 1.41 3.79
C ARG A 81 -62.09 1.45 4.53
N GLU A 82 -62.06 1.09 5.82
CA GLU A 82 -60.82 1.02 6.63
C GLU A 82 -59.77 0.12 5.96
N LEU A 83 -60.14 -1.13 5.60
CA LEU A 83 -59.25 -2.07 4.90
C LEU A 83 -58.85 -1.58 3.50
N ARG A 84 -59.62 -0.71 2.86
CA ARG A 84 -59.20 -0.09 1.59
C ARG A 84 -58.20 1.04 1.84
N SER A 85 -58.46 1.93 2.80
CA SER A 85 -57.56 3.01 3.20
C SER A 85 -56.19 2.46 3.62
N LEU A 86 -56.18 1.50 4.55
CA LEU A 86 -54.98 0.81 5.00
C LEU A 86 -54.29 0.05 3.85
N LYS A 87 -55.05 -0.58 2.93
CA LYS A 87 -54.44 -1.21 1.75
C LYS A 87 -53.81 -0.19 0.81
N THR A 88 -54.39 1.00 0.61
CA THR A 88 -53.74 2.07 -0.18
C THR A 88 -52.51 2.63 0.52
N GLU A 89 -52.54 2.89 1.82
CA GLU A 89 -51.40 3.40 2.58
C GLU A 89 -50.25 2.38 2.61
N LEU A 90 -50.52 1.13 3.01
CA LEU A 90 -49.51 0.07 2.99
C LEU A 90 -49.01 -0.18 1.56
N ASN A 91 -49.86 -0.20 0.53
CA ASN A 91 -49.39 -0.38 -0.84
C ASN A 91 -48.57 0.82 -1.32
N GLN A 92 -48.89 2.06 -0.94
CA GLN A 92 -48.11 3.24 -1.31
C GLN A 92 -46.72 3.22 -0.64
N VAL A 93 -46.66 2.92 0.67
CA VAL A 93 -45.41 2.77 1.42
C VAL A 93 -44.59 1.58 0.92
N VAL A 94 -45.23 0.43 0.66
CA VAL A 94 -44.55 -0.78 0.15
C VAL A 94 -44.11 -0.61 -1.30
N VAL A 95 -44.87 0.03 -2.19
CA VAL A 95 -44.44 0.32 -3.57
C VAL A 95 -43.28 1.30 -3.57
N TRP A 96 -43.31 2.36 -2.75
CA TRP A 96 -42.18 3.29 -2.63
C TRP A 96 -40.93 2.59 -2.08
N LYS A 97 -41.08 1.79 -1.02
CA LYS A 97 -39.99 1.04 -0.40
C LYS A 97 -39.45 -0.08 -1.30
N LEU A 98 -40.31 -0.78 -2.04
CA LEU A 98 -39.92 -1.79 -3.04
C LEU A 98 -39.19 -1.15 -4.21
N ARG A 99 -39.68 -0.01 -4.72
CA ARG A 99 -39.00 0.74 -5.79
C ARG A 99 -37.63 1.26 -5.32
N LEU A 100 -37.51 1.68 -4.06
CA LEU A 100 -36.23 2.03 -3.44
C LEU A 100 -35.30 0.80 -3.32
N TRP A 101 -35.78 -0.34 -2.84
CA TRP A 101 -35.01 -1.59 -2.80
C TRP A 101 -34.54 -2.04 -4.19
N VAL A 102 -35.37 -1.91 -5.22
CA VAL A 102 -35.00 -2.22 -6.61
C VAL A 102 -33.92 -1.27 -7.14
N VAL A 103 -34.00 0.03 -6.82
CA VAL A 103 -32.93 1.00 -7.16
C VAL A 103 -31.63 0.68 -6.41
N ILE A 104 -31.69 0.34 -5.13
CA ILE A 104 -30.53 -0.07 -4.33
C ILE A 104 -29.89 -1.35 -4.91
N LEU A 105 -30.70 -2.36 -5.25
CA LEU A 105 -30.23 -3.60 -5.85
C LEU A 105 -29.62 -3.37 -7.24
N LEU A 106 -30.20 -2.47 -8.04
CA LEU A 106 -29.64 -2.06 -9.34
C LEU A 106 -28.27 -1.37 -9.18
N ILE A 107 -28.10 -0.53 -8.18
CA ILE A 107 -26.81 0.11 -7.87
C ILE A 107 -25.77 -0.95 -7.47
N PHE A 108 -26.13 -1.90 -6.60
CA PHE A 108 -25.23 -3.01 -6.26
C PHE A 108 -24.89 -3.88 -7.49
N LEU A 109 -25.85 -4.17 -8.36
CA LEU A 109 -25.61 -4.90 -9.61
C LEU A 109 -24.61 -4.17 -10.52
N VAL A 110 -24.74 -2.85 -10.68
CA VAL A 110 -23.80 -2.03 -11.46
C VAL A 110 -22.42 -2.00 -10.82
N ILE A 111 -22.32 -1.88 -9.50
CA ILE A 111 -21.04 -1.94 -8.77
C ILE A 111 -20.37 -3.32 -8.98
N THR A 112 -21.11 -4.41 -8.81
CA THR A 112 -20.60 -5.77 -9.05
C THR A 112 -20.18 -5.98 -10.51
N LEU A 113 -20.91 -5.41 -11.48
CA LEU A 113 -20.56 -5.46 -12.90
C LEU A 113 -19.27 -4.67 -13.19
N VAL A 114 -19.11 -3.47 -12.62
CA VAL A 114 -17.89 -2.65 -12.80
C VAL A 114 -16.68 -3.33 -12.15
N ILE A 115 -16.82 -3.89 -10.95
CA ILE A 115 -15.77 -4.67 -10.30
C ILE A 115 -15.42 -5.91 -11.13
N GLY A 116 -16.44 -6.65 -11.61
CA GLY A 116 -16.24 -7.85 -12.44
C GLY A 116 -15.52 -7.54 -13.76
N ILE A 117 -15.92 -6.48 -14.46
CA ILE A 117 -15.23 -6.01 -15.67
C ILE A 117 -13.82 -5.55 -15.34
N SER A 118 -13.60 -4.83 -14.23
CA SER A 118 -12.26 -4.41 -13.81
C SER A 118 -11.34 -5.60 -13.53
N VAL A 119 -11.84 -6.63 -12.83
CA VAL A 119 -11.05 -7.84 -12.54
C VAL A 119 -10.78 -8.66 -13.80
N ILE A 120 -11.72 -8.74 -14.74
CA ILE A 120 -11.50 -9.41 -16.03
C ILE A 120 -10.50 -8.63 -16.89
N VAL A 121 -10.57 -7.30 -16.91
CA VAL A 121 -9.62 -6.45 -17.65
C VAL A 121 -8.23 -6.48 -17.01
N CYS A 122 -8.11 -6.50 -15.68
CA CYS A 122 -6.85 -6.78 -15.00
C CYS A 122 -6.32 -8.15 -15.40
N ALA A 123 -7.04 -9.24 -15.15
CA ALA A 123 -6.56 -10.60 -15.43
C ALA A 123 -6.14 -10.84 -16.89
N VAL A 124 -6.82 -10.19 -17.87
CA VAL A 124 -6.47 -10.29 -19.30
C VAL A 124 -5.27 -9.41 -19.68
N ILE A 125 -4.92 -8.42 -18.87
CA ILE A 125 -3.67 -7.64 -18.99
C ILE A 125 -2.54 -8.35 -18.22
N ASP A 126 -2.83 -8.87 -17.03
CA ASP A 126 -1.90 -9.68 -16.23
C ASP A 126 -1.40 -10.92 -17.04
N ASP A 127 -2.24 -11.49 -17.92
CA ASP A 127 -1.89 -12.57 -18.87
C ASP A 127 -1.06 -12.11 -20.12
N ASP A 128 -1.02 -10.80 -20.45
CA ASP A 128 -0.31 -10.21 -21.63
C ASP A 128 0.93 -9.38 -21.22
N ASP A 129 1.03 -9.00 -19.95
CA ASP A 129 2.22 -8.43 -19.32
C ASP A 129 3.32 -9.50 -19.24
N GLY A 130 4.05 -9.68 -20.35
CA GLY A 130 5.25 -10.53 -20.50
C GLY A 130 6.44 -10.12 -19.62
N ASP A 131 6.17 -9.39 -18.54
CA ASP A 131 7.05 -8.99 -17.46
C ASP A 131 7.06 -10.05 -16.35
N GLU A 132 5.96 -10.77 -16.07
CA GLU A 132 5.98 -11.83 -15.04
C GLU A 132 6.95 -12.98 -15.37
N ASN A 133 7.26 -13.19 -16.66
CA ASN A 133 8.13 -14.26 -17.15
C ASN A 133 9.47 -13.76 -17.74
N TYR A 134 10.09 -12.78 -17.07
CA TYR A 134 11.49 -12.83 -16.63
C TYR A 134 12.47 -13.83 -17.30
N ASP A 135 12.69 -13.75 -18.61
CA ASP A 135 13.71 -14.53 -19.31
C ASP A 135 15.13 -14.17 -18.83
N LYS A 136 15.62 -14.93 -17.84
CA LYS A 136 16.99 -14.83 -17.32
C LYS A 136 18.07 -15.20 -18.35
N SER A 137 17.73 -15.81 -19.50
CA SER A 137 18.70 -16.08 -20.56
C SER A 137 19.09 -14.83 -21.37
N SER A 138 18.23 -13.79 -21.36
CA SER A 138 18.53 -12.46 -21.91
C SER A 138 19.56 -11.66 -21.10
N PHE A 139 19.84 -12.07 -19.85
CA PHE A 139 20.70 -11.32 -18.94
C PHE A 139 22.18 -11.63 -19.19
N VAL A 140 22.79 -10.87 -20.10
CA VAL A 140 24.19 -11.05 -20.54
C VAL A 140 25.23 -10.23 -19.75
N VAL A 141 24.81 -9.21 -19.00
CA VAL A 141 25.75 -8.30 -18.31
C VAL A 141 26.01 -8.77 -16.89
N GLU A 142 27.26 -9.15 -16.59
CA GLU A 142 27.70 -9.54 -15.25
C GLU A 142 27.98 -8.32 -14.37
N ARG A 143 27.57 -8.39 -13.09
CA ARG A 143 27.94 -7.41 -12.07
C ARG A 143 28.34 -8.12 -10.79
N PHE A 144 29.50 -7.73 -10.23
CA PHE A 144 30.07 -8.39 -9.06
C PHE A 144 30.22 -7.44 -7.88
N PHE A 145 29.96 -7.99 -6.71
CA PHE A 145 30.27 -7.39 -5.42
C PHE A 145 31.21 -8.32 -4.67
N ARG A 146 32.19 -7.75 -3.97
CA ARG A 146 33.12 -8.48 -3.11
C ARG A 146 33.02 -7.92 -1.70
N GLY A 147 33.44 -8.69 -0.72
CA GLY A 147 33.50 -8.19 0.64
C GLY A 147 34.04 -9.22 1.63
N ASN A 148 33.96 -8.85 2.89
CA ASN A 148 34.29 -9.71 4.00
C ASN A 148 33.38 -9.44 5.19
N PHE A 149 33.25 -10.45 6.05
CA PHE A 149 32.58 -10.36 7.33
C PHE A 149 33.21 -11.34 8.32
N THR A 150 33.02 -11.08 9.61
CA THR A 150 33.55 -11.89 10.70
C THR A 150 32.41 -12.60 11.42
N LEU A 151 32.52 -13.93 11.54
CA LEU A 151 31.64 -14.75 12.37
C LEU A 151 31.99 -14.51 13.85
N ASP A 152 31.00 -14.59 14.75
CA ASP A 152 31.31 -14.50 16.18
C ASP A 152 32.03 -15.77 16.67
N ASN A 153 32.96 -15.60 17.61
CA ASN A 153 33.80 -16.67 18.13
C ASN A 153 33.03 -17.66 19.04
N SER A 154 31.81 -17.33 19.48
CA SER A 154 30.91 -18.30 20.11
C SER A 154 30.17 -19.18 19.09
N SER A 155 29.87 -18.64 17.90
CA SER A 155 29.21 -19.37 16.82
C SER A 155 30.13 -20.45 16.21
N THR A 156 31.43 -20.16 16.08
CA THR A 156 32.46 -21.10 15.64
C THR A 156 32.89 -22.14 16.69
N SER A 157 32.16 -22.26 17.81
CA SER A 157 32.42 -23.30 18.83
C SER A 157 31.96 -24.71 18.42
N TYR A 158 31.14 -24.83 17.38
CA TYR A 158 30.77 -26.12 16.79
C TYR A 158 31.89 -26.63 15.88
N SER A 159 32.32 -27.88 16.10
CA SER A 159 33.32 -28.56 15.27
C SER A 159 32.73 -29.04 13.93
N LEU A 160 32.19 -28.10 13.15
CA LEU A 160 31.89 -28.29 11.74
C LEU A 160 33.20 -28.33 10.95
N ASP A 161 33.20 -29.09 9.86
CA ASP A 161 34.32 -29.09 8.92
C ASP A 161 34.34 -27.79 8.11
N GLN A 162 35.51 -27.33 7.69
CA GLN A 162 35.65 -26.04 7.03
C GLN A 162 34.84 -26.00 5.72
N GLU A 163 34.79 -27.10 4.98
CA GLU A 163 33.97 -27.25 3.76
C GLU A 163 32.47 -27.08 4.05
N THR A 164 31.95 -27.71 5.12
CA THR A 164 30.52 -27.62 5.47
C THR A 164 30.13 -26.26 6.07
N LEU A 165 31.07 -25.55 6.70
CA LEU A 165 30.90 -24.17 7.15
C LEU A 165 30.83 -23.21 5.94
N LEU A 166 31.73 -23.37 4.96
CA LEU A 166 31.70 -22.60 3.71
C LEU A 166 30.37 -22.81 2.95
N GLU A 167 29.94 -24.07 2.78
CA GLU A 167 28.66 -24.38 2.12
C GLU A 167 27.47 -23.71 2.82
N GLN A 168 27.40 -23.78 4.16
CA GLN A 168 26.32 -23.15 4.92
C GLN A 168 26.32 -21.62 4.81
N LEU A 169 27.50 -20.98 4.72
CA LEU A 169 27.59 -19.54 4.46
C LEU A 169 27.19 -19.17 3.02
N GLU A 170 27.54 -20.00 2.02
CA GLU A 170 27.07 -19.84 0.64
C GLU A 170 25.55 -19.99 0.54
N GLN A 171 24.97 -21.00 1.19
CA GLN A 171 23.52 -21.19 1.30
C GLN A 171 22.84 -20.00 2.02
N LYS A 172 23.44 -19.49 3.10
CA LYS A 172 22.92 -18.33 3.85
C LYS A 172 22.91 -17.06 2.99
N LEU A 173 24.02 -16.70 2.33
CA LEU A 173 24.05 -15.57 1.39
C LEU A 173 23.12 -15.77 0.19
N THR A 174 23.04 -16.99 -0.34
CA THR A 174 22.13 -17.36 -1.44
C THR A 174 20.68 -17.15 -1.03
N GLY A 175 20.29 -17.56 0.19
CA GLY A 175 18.98 -17.30 0.76
C GLY A 175 18.65 -15.80 0.85
N VAL A 176 19.56 -14.99 1.39
CA VAL A 176 19.39 -13.52 1.50
C VAL A 176 19.08 -12.87 0.16
N TYR A 177 19.85 -13.18 -0.88
CA TYR A 177 19.67 -12.52 -2.17
C TYR A 177 18.58 -13.16 -3.05
N SER A 178 18.30 -14.45 -2.88
CA SER A 178 17.21 -15.15 -3.60
C SER A 178 15.83 -14.93 -2.96
N SER A 179 15.74 -14.48 -1.71
CA SER A 179 14.47 -14.11 -1.06
C SER A 179 14.22 -12.60 -1.00
N SER A 180 15.10 -11.79 -1.60
CA SER A 180 14.99 -10.33 -1.60
C SER A 180 14.16 -9.86 -2.81
N PRO A 181 12.95 -9.28 -2.62
CA PRO A 181 12.05 -8.95 -3.73
C PRO A 181 12.61 -7.95 -4.75
N ALA A 182 13.64 -7.19 -4.37
CA ALA A 182 14.32 -6.25 -5.26
C ALA A 182 15.52 -6.87 -6.02
N LEU A 183 16.10 -7.97 -5.51
CA LEU A 183 17.40 -8.49 -5.97
C LEU A 183 17.33 -9.91 -6.57
N GLU A 184 16.36 -10.74 -6.15
CA GLU A 184 16.17 -12.14 -6.59
C GLU A 184 16.20 -12.30 -8.12
N ARG A 185 15.46 -11.43 -8.83
CA ARG A 185 15.35 -11.44 -10.29
C ARG A 185 16.71 -11.42 -10.98
N TYR A 186 17.67 -10.69 -10.41
CA TYR A 186 19.01 -10.45 -10.98
C TYR A 186 20.10 -11.30 -10.31
N PHE A 187 19.82 -11.89 -9.15
CA PHE A 187 20.78 -12.71 -8.43
C PHE A 187 21.13 -13.97 -9.23
N SER A 188 22.43 -14.32 -9.24
CA SER A 188 22.95 -15.45 -9.99
C SER A 188 23.66 -16.48 -9.11
N ILE A 189 24.58 -16.04 -8.24
CA ILE A 189 25.26 -16.91 -7.27
C ILE A 189 25.95 -16.06 -6.19
N ALA A 190 26.06 -16.58 -4.97
CA ALA A 190 26.96 -16.11 -3.93
C ALA A 190 27.99 -17.21 -3.63
N THR A 191 29.26 -16.83 -3.48
CA THR A 191 30.36 -17.76 -3.18
C THR A 191 31.22 -17.25 -2.03
N ILE A 192 31.70 -18.13 -1.15
CA ILE A 192 32.69 -17.81 -0.12
C ILE A 192 34.07 -18.26 -0.63
N ASN A 193 34.88 -17.29 -1.04
CA ASN A 193 36.20 -17.52 -1.63
C ASN A 193 37.23 -18.08 -0.64
N HIS A 194 37.11 -17.74 0.63
CA HIS A 194 38.05 -18.13 1.69
C HIS A 194 37.46 -17.87 3.08
N LEU A 195 37.81 -18.68 4.07
CA LEU A 195 37.61 -18.39 5.49
C LEU A 195 38.98 -18.34 6.18
N GLN A 196 39.38 -17.19 6.70
CA GLN A 196 40.62 -17.02 7.48
C GLN A 196 40.26 -16.76 8.94
N ASP A 197 40.64 -17.69 9.82
CA ASP A 197 40.27 -17.71 11.24
C ASP A 197 38.74 -17.62 11.40
N THR A 198 38.18 -16.45 11.71
CA THR A 198 36.72 -16.18 11.76
C THR A 198 36.21 -15.26 10.65
N THR A 199 37.08 -14.80 9.74
CA THR A 199 36.72 -13.82 8.69
C THR A 199 36.57 -14.48 7.32
N ALA A 200 35.34 -14.49 6.81
CA ALA A 200 35.00 -15.00 5.49
C ALA A 200 35.17 -13.89 4.43
N GLN A 201 35.73 -14.24 3.27
CA GLN A 201 35.73 -13.41 2.07
C GLN A 201 34.70 -13.93 1.09
N PHE A 202 33.80 -13.07 0.61
CA PHE A 202 32.70 -13.45 -0.26
C PHE A 202 32.71 -12.70 -1.59
N LYS A 203 32.07 -13.30 -2.59
CA LYS A 203 31.74 -12.69 -3.87
C LYS A 203 30.28 -12.98 -4.23
N ILE A 204 29.56 -11.97 -4.70
CA ILE A 204 28.18 -12.08 -5.17
C ILE A 204 28.15 -11.72 -6.65
N LYS A 205 27.45 -12.52 -7.46
CA LYS A 205 27.19 -12.27 -8.87
C LYS A 205 25.73 -11.90 -9.09
N PHE A 206 25.52 -10.84 -9.85
CA PHE A 206 24.25 -10.49 -10.48
C PHE A 206 24.39 -10.57 -12.00
N MET A 207 23.28 -10.88 -12.67
CA MET A 207 23.10 -10.93 -14.11
C MET A 207 22.03 -9.89 -14.48
N MET A 208 22.28 -9.11 -15.52
CA MET A 208 21.45 -7.97 -15.93
C MET A 208 21.23 -7.97 -17.46
N PRO A 209 20.14 -7.36 -17.97
CA PRO A 209 19.97 -7.11 -19.40
C PRO A 209 21.02 -6.11 -19.91
N SER A 210 21.05 -5.87 -21.22
CA SER A 210 21.87 -4.84 -21.86
C SER A 210 21.59 -3.43 -21.30
N GLU A 211 20.33 -3.10 -21.07
CA GLU A 211 19.80 -1.80 -20.64
C GLU A 211 19.88 -1.64 -19.11
N HIS A 212 21.09 -1.60 -18.56
CA HIS A 212 21.32 -1.77 -17.10
C HIS A 212 21.69 -0.50 -16.31
N GLU A 213 21.81 0.68 -16.93
CA GLU A 213 22.32 1.87 -16.22
C GLU A 213 21.42 2.31 -15.05
N GLU A 214 20.11 2.44 -15.27
CA GLU A 214 19.15 2.79 -14.21
C GLU A 214 18.99 1.66 -13.19
N LEU A 215 19.00 0.40 -13.66
CA LEU A 215 18.98 -0.78 -12.79
C LEU A 215 20.17 -0.77 -11.82
N VAL A 216 21.38 -0.46 -12.29
CA VAL A 216 22.59 -0.31 -11.47
C VAL A 216 22.49 0.88 -10.51
N ARG A 217 21.86 1.98 -10.94
CA ARG A 217 21.73 3.20 -10.13
C ARG A 217 20.77 3.02 -8.95
N TYR A 218 19.63 2.37 -9.17
CA TYR A 218 18.54 2.28 -8.20
C TYR A 218 18.49 0.94 -7.46
N THR A 219 18.64 -0.19 -8.17
CA THR A 219 18.44 -1.54 -7.62
C THR A 219 19.76 -2.25 -7.30
N LEU A 220 20.70 -2.29 -8.25
CA LEU A 220 21.99 -2.98 -8.14
C LEU A 220 23.14 -2.01 -7.82
N SER A 221 22.84 -1.05 -6.93
CA SER A 221 23.82 -0.15 -6.34
C SER A 221 24.53 -0.83 -5.17
N LEU A 222 25.80 -0.47 -4.91
CA LEU A 222 26.56 -0.99 -3.77
C LEU A 222 25.84 -0.74 -2.44
N LYS A 223 25.15 0.40 -2.32
CA LYS A 223 24.35 0.72 -1.13
C LYS A 223 23.17 -0.24 -0.96
N MET A 224 22.44 -0.57 -2.03
CA MET A 224 21.29 -1.48 -1.95
C MET A 224 21.72 -2.91 -1.63
N VAL A 225 22.70 -3.44 -2.38
CA VAL A 225 23.21 -4.81 -2.20
C VAL A 225 23.86 -5.00 -0.82
N LYS A 226 24.57 -3.97 -0.30
CA LYS A 226 25.06 -3.98 1.09
C LYS A 226 23.91 -3.90 2.10
N ASN A 227 22.97 -2.97 1.92
CA ASN A 227 21.89 -2.74 2.89
C ASN A 227 20.99 -3.98 3.08
N VAL A 228 20.67 -4.73 2.02
CA VAL A 228 19.88 -5.97 2.13
C VAL A 228 20.58 -7.00 3.02
N LEU A 229 21.90 -7.17 2.86
CA LEU A 229 22.68 -8.06 3.73
C LEU A 229 22.78 -7.49 5.15
N VAL A 230 23.12 -6.20 5.33
CA VAL A 230 23.19 -5.54 6.65
C VAL A 230 21.88 -5.71 7.44
N GLN A 231 20.73 -5.51 6.79
CA GLN A 231 19.43 -5.71 7.42
C GLN A 231 19.27 -7.16 7.89
N HIS A 232 19.48 -8.14 7.00
CA HIS A 232 19.43 -9.55 7.39
C HIS A 232 20.43 -9.93 8.49
N LEU A 233 21.61 -9.29 8.57
CA LEU A 233 22.56 -9.52 9.66
C LEU A 233 22.06 -8.94 11.00
N TYR A 234 21.29 -7.85 10.99
CA TYR A 234 20.65 -7.31 12.20
C TYR A 234 19.38 -8.07 12.62
N ASP A 235 18.70 -8.69 11.66
CA ASP A 235 17.52 -9.54 11.89
C ASP A 235 17.87 -10.97 12.34
N GLN A 236 19.17 -11.30 12.53
CA GLN A 236 19.64 -12.61 13.02
C GLN A 236 19.59 -12.73 14.55
N ASP A 237 19.08 -13.87 15.03
CA ASP A 237 19.20 -14.29 16.42
C ASP A 237 20.67 -14.46 16.83
N THR A 238 21.06 -13.91 17.98
CA THR A 238 22.42 -14.04 18.54
C THR A 238 22.76 -15.45 19.03
N GLY A 239 21.84 -16.41 18.90
CA GLY A 239 22.07 -17.84 19.12
C GLY A 239 22.35 -18.65 17.85
N ASP A 240 22.39 -18.02 16.67
CA ASP A 240 22.68 -18.67 15.40
C ASP A 240 24.13 -19.22 15.38
N PRO A 241 24.36 -20.53 15.09
CA PRO A 241 25.71 -21.11 14.94
C PRO A 241 26.51 -20.52 13.77
N LEU A 242 25.89 -19.68 12.93
CA LEU A 242 26.50 -18.92 11.84
C LEU A 242 26.29 -17.41 12.04
N TYR A 243 26.15 -16.92 13.28
CA TYR A 243 25.96 -15.49 13.56
C TYR A 243 27.13 -14.65 13.03
N ILE A 244 26.82 -13.70 12.14
CA ILE A 244 27.79 -12.80 11.51
C ILE A 244 27.70 -11.43 12.17
N ILE A 245 28.82 -10.89 12.64
CA ILE A 245 28.88 -9.59 13.32
C ILE A 245 28.50 -8.48 12.32
N PRO A 246 27.35 -7.77 12.44
CA PRO A 246 26.86 -6.89 11.37
C PRO A 246 27.79 -5.71 11.05
N THR A 247 28.50 -5.22 12.06
CA THR A 247 29.48 -4.12 11.96
C THR A 247 30.80 -4.52 11.30
N SER A 248 31.07 -5.83 11.15
CA SER A 248 32.26 -6.33 10.45
C SER A 248 32.14 -6.28 8.92
N LEU A 249 30.92 -6.14 8.40
CA LEU A 249 30.65 -6.29 6.97
C LEU A 249 31.28 -5.16 6.13
N SER A 250 32.36 -5.48 5.42
CA SER A 250 32.84 -4.69 4.30
C SER A 250 32.25 -5.21 2.99
N MET A 251 31.98 -4.30 2.04
CA MET A 251 31.53 -4.65 0.69
C MET A 251 31.93 -3.55 -0.30
N GLU A 252 32.39 -3.97 -1.48
CA GLU A 252 32.87 -3.12 -2.58
C GLU A 252 32.43 -3.70 -3.95
N LEU A 253 32.64 -2.91 -5.01
CA LEU A 253 32.50 -3.34 -6.40
C LEU A 253 33.79 -4.03 -6.86
N GLY A 254 33.71 -5.13 -7.62
CA GLY A 254 34.89 -5.86 -8.11
C GLY A 254 34.59 -6.87 -9.21
#